data_AF-A0A2N9WTM2-F1
#
_entry.id   AF-A0A2N9WTM2-F1
#
_cell.length_a   1.000
_cell.length_b   1.000
_cell.length_c   1.000
_cell.angle_alpha   90.00
_cell.angle_beta   90.00
_cell.angle_gamma   90.00
#
_symmetry.space_group_name_H-M   'P 1'
#
loop_
_entity.id
_entity.type
_entity.pdbx_description
1 polymer ?
#
loop_
_entity_poly.entity_id
_entity_poly.type
_entity_poly.pdbx_seq_one_letter_code
_entity_poly.pdbx_strand_id
1 'polypeptide(L)'
;MGLLGGFNLYQYAPNGLTWVDPWGLICKAPNGYKKGDVDIHGNLSPNANRALGHRNTRSDAFVQSHHPIQDAWAKRNITSYRRNAAPATLLQSSSGLPHANISQAQRARRSLNGGWNTTLKQEFNISYREMLDAGVPKAQAKKALNDSYKYFDSIRNANINNPFFDL
;
A
#
# COMPACT_ATOMS: atom_id res chain seq x y z
N MET A 1 12.10 -7.31 50.93
CA MET A 1 13.09 -6.67 50.03
C MET A 1 13.15 -7.49 48.74
N GLY A 2 12.71 -7.08 47.56
CA GLY A 2 12.07 -5.88 47.03
C GLY A 2 11.68 -6.18 45.57
N LEU A 3 10.56 -5.61 45.14
CA LEU A 3 9.94 -5.63 43.81
C LEU A 3 10.84 -5.09 42.69
N LEU A 4 10.62 -5.58 41.45
CA LEU A 4 10.65 -4.84 40.16
C LEU A 4 10.29 -5.85 39.04
N GLY A 5 9.01 -6.00 38.71
CA GLY A 5 8.40 -5.34 37.53
C GLY A 5 8.41 -6.29 36.33
N GLY A 6 7.49 -7.24 36.21
CA GLY A 6 6.15 -6.98 35.67
C GLY A 6 6.17 -7.17 34.16
N PHE A 7 5.90 -8.39 33.68
CA PHE A 7 5.59 -8.60 32.27
C PHE A 7 4.34 -7.78 31.94
N ASN A 8 4.50 -6.80 31.05
CA ASN A 8 3.43 -5.89 30.67
C ASN A 8 2.34 -6.69 29.96
N LEU A 9 1.23 -6.96 30.66
CA LEU A 9 0.06 -7.71 30.19
C LEU A 9 -0.82 -6.89 29.21
N TYR A 10 -0.27 -5.85 28.58
CA TYR A 10 -0.89 -5.09 27.49
C TYR A 10 -0.13 -5.23 26.17
N GLN A 11 0.40 -6.42 25.90
CA GLN A 11 0.68 -6.79 24.52
C GLN A 11 -0.65 -6.97 23.82
N TYR A 12 -1.05 -5.98 23.01
CA TYR A 12 -2.05 -6.17 21.96
C TYR A 12 -1.51 -7.28 21.06
N ALA A 13 -1.90 -8.53 21.36
CA ALA A 13 -1.83 -9.60 20.39
C ALA A 13 -2.68 -9.14 19.20
N PRO A 14 -2.13 -9.04 17.98
CA PRO A 14 -2.98 -8.82 16.82
C PRO A 14 -3.97 -9.99 16.77
N ASN A 15 -5.26 -9.66 16.86
CA ASN A 15 -6.37 -10.60 16.84
C ASN A 15 -6.15 -11.70 15.80
N GLY A 16 -5.79 -12.91 16.25
CA GLY A 16 -5.45 -14.06 15.41
C GLY A 16 -6.66 -14.76 14.79
N LEU A 17 -7.69 -14.00 14.41
CA LEU A 17 -8.95 -14.51 13.85
C LEU A 17 -9.30 -13.86 12.50
N THR A 18 -8.32 -13.63 11.64
CA THR A 18 -8.61 -13.42 10.22
C THR A 18 -8.15 -14.65 9.46
N TRP A 19 -9.11 -15.48 9.06
CA TRP A 19 -8.88 -16.50 8.04
C TRP A 19 -8.25 -15.83 6.81
N VAL A 20 -7.10 -16.33 6.37
CA VAL A 20 -6.46 -15.93 5.12
C VAL A 20 -7.03 -16.83 4.04
N ASP A 21 -7.79 -16.28 3.10
CA ASP A 21 -8.28 -17.01 1.94
C ASP A 21 -7.09 -17.43 1.04
N PRO A 22 -6.71 -18.71 1.00
CA PRO A 22 -5.56 -19.15 0.22
C PRO A 22 -5.84 -19.13 -1.29
N TRP A 23 -7.12 -19.08 -1.68
CA TRP A 23 -7.59 -19.25 -3.06
C TRP A 23 -8.23 -17.99 -3.65
N GLY A 24 -8.53 -16.99 -2.81
CA GLY A 24 -9.21 -15.76 -3.24
C GLY A 24 -10.62 -16.01 -3.78
N LEU A 25 -11.25 -17.12 -3.40
CA LEU A 25 -12.59 -17.52 -3.82
C LEU A 25 -13.68 -16.70 -3.10
N ILE A 26 -13.35 -16.10 -1.96
CA ILE A 26 -14.21 -15.10 -1.33
C ILE A 26 -14.12 -13.81 -2.12
N CYS A 27 -15.24 -13.41 -2.72
CA CYS A 27 -15.41 -12.06 -3.21
C CYS A 27 -15.33 -11.09 -2.01
N LYS A 28 -14.14 -10.51 -1.78
CA LYS A 28 -13.90 -9.56 -0.68
C LYS A 28 -14.78 -8.30 -0.79
N ALA A 29 -15.35 -8.04 -1.96
CA ALA A 29 -16.23 -6.93 -2.23
C ALA A 29 -17.43 -7.39 -3.10
N PRO A 30 -18.49 -7.99 -2.52
CA PRO A 30 -19.63 -8.51 -3.29
C PRO A 30 -20.37 -7.44 -4.10
N ASN A 31 -20.27 -6.18 -3.69
CA ASN A 31 -20.84 -5.02 -4.40
C ASN A 31 -19.80 -4.24 -5.22
N GLY A 32 -18.63 -4.84 -5.46
CA GLY A 32 -17.48 -4.21 -6.10
C GLY A 32 -16.71 -3.26 -5.18
N TYR A 33 -15.44 -3.02 -5.54
CA TYR A 33 -14.57 -2.12 -4.79
C TYR A 33 -14.96 -0.66 -4.97
N LYS A 34 -14.81 0.11 -3.90
CA LYS A 34 -15.12 1.55 -3.82
C LYS A 34 -13.85 2.37 -3.60
N LYS A 35 -13.93 3.67 -3.90
CA LYS A 35 -12.90 4.64 -3.48
C LYS A 35 -12.69 4.50 -1.97
N GLY A 36 -11.43 4.41 -1.54
CA GLY A 36 -11.09 4.18 -0.14
C GLY A 36 -10.62 2.77 0.16
N ASP A 37 -11.02 1.80 -0.66
CA ASP A 37 -10.69 0.40 -0.42
C ASP A 37 -9.18 0.15 -0.58
N VAL A 38 -8.69 -0.82 0.18
CA VAL A 38 -7.30 -1.28 0.20
C VAL A 38 -7.31 -2.79 0.07
N ASP A 39 -6.67 -3.29 -0.99
CA ASP A 39 -6.49 -4.71 -1.30
C ASP A 39 -5.33 -4.86 -2.30
N ILE A 40 -5.05 -6.06 -2.77
CA ILE A 40 -4.05 -6.30 -3.82
C ILE A 40 -4.44 -5.57 -5.13
N HIS A 41 -3.44 -5.06 -5.85
CA HIS A 41 -3.66 -4.32 -7.09
C HIS A 41 -4.38 -5.12 -8.18
N GLY A 42 -4.16 -6.44 -8.25
CA GLY A 42 -4.86 -7.32 -9.18
C GLY A 42 -6.37 -7.26 -9.04
N ASN A 43 -6.88 -7.09 -7.81
CA ASN A 43 -8.31 -6.97 -7.54
C ASN A 43 -8.82 -5.55 -7.80
N LEU A 44 -8.05 -4.54 -7.42
CA LEU A 44 -8.46 -3.14 -7.50
C LEU A 44 -8.34 -2.54 -8.91
N SER A 45 -7.45 -3.04 -9.76
CA SER A 45 -7.14 -2.43 -11.06
C SER A 45 -8.25 -2.57 -12.12
N PRO A 46 -8.95 -3.72 -12.29
CA PRO A 46 -9.96 -3.86 -13.33
C PRO A 46 -11.24 -3.07 -13.00
N ASN A 47 -11.75 -2.31 -13.96
CA ASN A 47 -13.02 -1.59 -13.78
C ASN A 47 -14.21 -2.54 -13.51
N ALA A 48 -14.15 -3.77 -14.02
CA ALA A 48 -15.18 -4.79 -13.81
C ALA A 48 -15.34 -5.16 -12.32
N ASN A 49 -14.26 -5.05 -11.54
CA ASN A 49 -14.28 -5.37 -10.11
C ASN A 49 -14.78 -4.20 -9.25
N ARG A 50 -15.02 -3.03 -9.83
CA ARG A 50 -15.36 -1.81 -9.08
C ARG A 50 -16.87 -1.56 -9.09
N ALA A 51 -17.35 -1.08 -7.96
CA ALA A 51 -18.72 -0.62 -7.80
C ALA A 51 -19.04 0.52 -8.80
N LEU A 52 -20.32 0.67 -9.16
CA LEU A 52 -20.79 1.82 -9.91
C LEU A 52 -20.47 3.12 -9.14
N GLY A 53 -20.05 4.18 -9.86
CA GLY A 53 -19.60 5.44 -9.24
C GLY A 53 -18.14 5.41 -8.74
N HIS A 54 -17.43 4.30 -8.92
CA HIS A 54 -16.04 4.14 -8.48
C HIS A 54 -15.10 3.62 -9.58
N ARG A 55 -15.40 3.91 -10.85
CA ARG A 55 -14.63 3.44 -12.01
C ARG A 55 -13.60 4.46 -12.48
N ASN A 56 -12.72 4.02 -13.36
CA ASN A 56 -11.79 4.91 -14.07
C ASN A 56 -12.51 5.62 -15.23
N THR A 57 -13.50 6.45 -14.91
CA THR A 57 -14.30 7.23 -15.85
C THR A 57 -14.29 8.69 -15.42
N ARG A 58 -14.63 9.61 -16.35
CA ARG A 58 -14.71 11.05 -16.05
C ARG A 58 -15.76 11.35 -14.96
N SER A 59 -16.92 10.70 -15.00
CA SER A 59 -18.01 10.88 -14.02
C SER A 59 -17.57 10.57 -12.59
N ASP A 60 -16.65 9.62 -12.43
CA ASP A 60 -16.21 9.10 -11.14
C ASP A 60 -14.89 9.74 -10.70
N ALA A 61 -14.47 10.81 -11.40
CA ALA A 61 -13.19 11.50 -11.22
C ALA A 61 -11.97 10.58 -11.40
N PHE A 62 -12.07 9.60 -12.30
CA PHE A 62 -11.01 8.66 -12.66
C PHE A 62 -10.47 7.89 -11.44
N VAL A 63 -11.32 7.14 -10.74
CA VAL A 63 -10.84 6.27 -9.64
C VAL A 63 -9.83 5.26 -10.18
N GLN A 64 -8.66 5.19 -9.55
CA GLN A 64 -7.54 4.35 -9.95
C GLN A 64 -6.89 3.70 -8.73
N SER A 65 -6.28 2.54 -8.96
CA SER A 65 -5.50 1.83 -7.94
C SER A 65 -4.10 2.44 -7.84
N HIS A 66 -3.69 2.80 -6.62
CA HIS A 66 -2.38 3.37 -6.31
C HIS A 66 -1.59 2.46 -5.37
N HIS A 67 -0.36 2.10 -5.72
CA HIS A 67 0.54 1.40 -4.80
C HIS A 67 1.18 2.38 -3.81
N PRO A 68 1.21 2.09 -2.49
CA PRO A 68 1.95 2.91 -1.54
C PRO A 68 3.44 3.01 -1.91
N ILE A 69 4.10 1.87 -2.11
CA ILE A 69 5.47 1.82 -2.62
C ILE A 69 5.40 1.80 -4.15
N GLN A 70 6.09 2.75 -4.79
CA GLN A 70 5.99 2.92 -6.24
C GLN A 70 6.40 1.65 -7.02
N ASP A 71 5.51 1.17 -7.88
CA ASP A 71 5.66 -0.05 -8.70
C ASP A 71 7.02 -0.10 -9.43
N ALA A 72 7.41 1.00 -10.07
CA ALA A 72 8.68 1.06 -10.81
C ALA A 72 9.92 0.93 -9.91
N TRP A 73 9.90 1.51 -8.71
CA TRP A 73 11.03 1.39 -7.77
C TRP A 73 11.09 -0.03 -7.20
N ALA A 74 9.94 -0.60 -6.85
CA ALA A 74 9.87 -1.95 -6.29
C ALA A 74 10.32 -3.00 -7.32
N LYS A 75 9.89 -2.88 -8.58
CA LYS A 75 10.36 -3.73 -9.69
C LYS A 75 11.86 -3.67 -9.91
N ARG A 76 12.46 -2.48 -9.77
CA ARG A 76 13.89 -2.28 -9.98
C ARG A 76 14.72 -2.88 -8.84
N ASN A 77 14.25 -2.72 -7.60
CA ASN A 77 15.09 -2.89 -6.43
C ASN A 77 14.74 -4.13 -5.59
N ILE A 78 13.57 -4.75 -5.73
CA ILE A 78 13.12 -5.83 -4.84
C ILE A 78 12.92 -7.14 -5.61
N THR A 79 13.69 -8.16 -5.23
CA THR A 79 13.55 -9.52 -5.76
C THR A 79 12.19 -10.10 -5.40
N SER A 80 11.57 -10.82 -6.34
CA SER A 80 10.25 -11.46 -6.17
C SER A 80 9.07 -10.48 -6.02
N TYR A 81 9.28 -9.18 -6.29
CA TYR A 81 8.17 -8.23 -6.37
C TYR A 81 7.20 -8.59 -7.51
N ARG A 82 5.90 -8.56 -7.21
CA ARG A 82 4.81 -8.91 -8.12
C ARG A 82 3.72 -7.85 -8.02
N ARG A 83 3.67 -6.97 -9.02
CA ARG A 83 2.72 -5.85 -9.13
C ARG A 83 1.28 -6.21 -8.71
N ASN A 84 0.71 -7.26 -9.29
CA ASN A 84 -0.70 -7.61 -9.04
C ASN A 84 -0.96 -8.20 -7.65
N ALA A 85 0.07 -8.76 -6.99
CA ALA A 85 -0.02 -9.26 -5.62
C ALA A 85 0.32 -8.18 -4.57
N ALA A 86 0.97 -7.10 -5.00
CA ALA A 86 1.33 -6.01 -4.11
C ALA A 86 0.08 -5.20 -3.71
N PRO A 87 -0.03 -4.81 -2.42
CA PRO A 87 -1.13 -3.98 -1.94
C PRO A 87 -1.21 -2.62 -2.62
N ALA A 88 -2.43 -2.14 -2.74
CA ALA A 88 -2.77 -0.85 -3.33
C ALA A 88 -4.04 -0.29 -2.69
N THR A 89 -4.40 0.94 -3.06
CA THR A 89 -5.63 1.58 -2.62
C THR A 89 -6.34 2.33 -3.74
N LEU A 90 -7.68 2.40 -3.71
CA LEU A 90 -8.47 3.13 -4.70
C LEU A 90 -8.59 4.62 -4.35
N LEU A 91 -8.09 5.46 -5.24
CA LEU A 91 -8.04 6.91 -5.11
C LEU A 91 -8.55 7.58 -6.38
N GLN A 92 -9.16 8.75 -6.26
CA GLN A 92 -9.55 9.55 -7.42
C GLN A 92 -8.34 10.24 -8.04
N SER A 93 -8.30 10.31 -9.38
CA SER A 93 -7.13 10.72 -10.18
C SER A 93 -7.33 11.97 -11.02
N SER A 94 -8.47 12.65 -10.88
CA SER A 94 -8.61 14.00 -11.45
C SER A 94 -7.59 14.97 -10.83
N SER A 95 -7.25 16.03 -11.55
CA SER A 95 -6.30 17.05 -11.06
C SER A 95 -6.68 17.57 -9.68
N GLY A 96 -5.71 17.69 -8.78
CA GLY A 96 -5.91 18.11 -7.39
C GLY A 96 -6.43 17.02 -6.45
N LEU A 97 -6.78 15.83 -6.94
CA LEU A 97 -7.25 14.70 -6.12
C LEU A 97 -6.10 13.77 -5.72
N PRO A 98 -6.30 12.92 -4.69
CA PRO A 98 -5.19 12.24 -4.02
C PRO A 98 -4.27 11.42 -4.94
N HIS A 99 -4.81 10.64 -5.89
CA HIS A 99 -3.97 9.84 -6.78
C HIS A 99 -3.05 10.74 -7.65
N ALA A 100 -3.59 11.85 -8.16
CA ALA A 100 -2.83 12.78 -8.99
C ALA A 100 -1.73 13.48 -8.18
N ASN A 101 -2.04 13.94 -6.97
CA ASN A 101 -1.09 14.62 -6.09
C ASN A 101 0.04 13.69 -5.63
N ILE A 102 -0.27 12.44 -5.25
CA ILE A 102 0.77 11.46 -4.90
C ILE A 102 1.64 11.15 -6.12
N SER A 103 1.03 10.96 -7.30
CA SER A 103 1.78 10.71 -8.53
C SER A 103 2.71 11.86 -8.89
N GLN A 104 2.29 13.11 -8.64
CA GLN A 104 3.13 14.30 -8.83
C GLN A 104 4.30 14.32 -7.84
N ALA A 105 4.05 14.10 -6.55
CA ALA A 105 5.09 14.05 -5.53
C ALA A 105 6.14 12.95 -5.82
N GLN A 106 5.68 11.75 -6.18
CA GLN A 106 6.54 10.66 -6.61
C GLN A 106 7.42 11.05 -7.81
N ARG A 107 6.83 11.66 -8.86
CA ARG A 107 7.58 12.11 -10.05
C ARG A 107 8.63 13.17 -9.69
N ALA A 108 8.26 14.14 -8.87
CA ALA A 108 9.19 15.18 -8.41
C ALA A 108 10.38 14.55 -7.67
N ARG A 109 10.12 13.65 -6.71
CA ARG A 109 11.17 12.93 -5.99
C ARG A 109 12.07 12.09 -6.89
N ARG A 110 11.51 11.39 -7.89
CA ARG A 110 12.31 10.58 -8.84
C ARG A 110 13.17 11.40 -9.79
N SER A 111 12.86 12.68 -9.99
CA SER A 111 13.68 13.60 -10.81
C SER A 111 14.95 14.09 -10.10
N LEU A 112 15.02 13.96 -8.77
CA LEU A 112 16.19 14.37 -8.00
C LEU A 112 17.35 13.37 -8.17
N ASN A 113 18.59 13.86 -8.05
CA ASN A 113 19.76 12.99 -8.00
C ASN A 113 19.65 12.05 -6.79
N GLY A 114 19.86 10.74 -7.01
CA GLY A 114 19.63 9.72 -5.99
C GLY A 114 18.16 9.43 -5.67
N GLY A 115 17.19 10.03 -6.39
CA GLY A 115 15.76 9.82 -6.18
C GLY A 115 15.29 8.37 -6.35
N TRP A 116 16.12 7.50 -6.94
CA TRP A 116 15.89 6.06 -7.07
C TRP A 116 16.71 5.19 -6.09
N ASN A 117 17.65 5.79 -5.36
CA ASN A 117 18.62 5.11 -4.49
C ASN A 117 18.20 5.18 -3.01
N THR A 118 16.90 5.00 -2.77
CA THR A 118 16.27 4.97 -1.45
C THR A 118 16.10 3.54 -0.98
N THR A 119 16.07 3.31 0.34
CA THR A 119 15.73 2.02 0.94
C THR A 119 14.23 1.81 1.06
N LEU A 120 13.78 0.58 1.29
CA LEU A 120 12.37 0.24 1.44
C LEU A 120 11.73 0.98 2.60
N LYS A 121 12.40 1.05 3.76
CA LYS A 121 11.94 1.84 4.93
C LYS A 121 11.78 3.32 4.60
N GLN A 122 12.69 3.89 3.81
CA GLN A 122 12.55 5.26 3.33
C GLN A 122 11.32 5.42 2.42
N GLU A 123 11.10 4.49 1.48
CA GLU A 123 9.90 4.50 0.64
C GLU A 123 8.60 4.41 1.46
N PHE A 124 8.56 3.59 2.52
CA PHE A 124 7.41 3.53 3.44
C PHE A 124 7.14 4.87 4.10
N ASN A 125 8.18 5.50 4.68
CA ASN A 125 8.04 6.78 5.37
C ASN A 125 7.62 7.91 4.42
N ILE A 126 8.24 7.97 3.25
CA ILE A 126 7.93 8.98 2.23
C ILE A 126 6.52 8.78 1.69
N SER A 127 6.15 7.55 1.35
CA SER A 127 4.82 7.20 0.84
C SER A 127 3.72 7.57 1.85
N TYR A 128 3.91 7.22 3.13
CA TYR A 128 2.93 7.55 4.15
C TYR A 128 2.70 9.07 4.24
N ARG A 129 3.77 9.86 4.23
CA ARG A 129 3.69 11.32 4.22
C ARG A 129 3.00 11.85 2.95
N GLU A 130 3.44 11.41 1.76
CA GLU A 130 2.86 11.82 0.47
C GLU A 130 1.35 11.49 0.39
N MET A 131 0.92 10.35 0.95
CA MET A 131 -0.50 10.01 1.05
C MET A 131 -1.27 10.97 1.95
N LEU A 132 -0.74 11.34 3.11
CA LEU A 132 -1.40 12.29 4.01
C LEU A 132 -1.45 13.70 3.42
N ASP A 133 -0.35 14.17 2.83
CA ASP A 133 -0.25 15.49 2.20
C ASP A 133 -1.21 15.61 1.00
N ALA A 134 -1.45 14.50 0.30
CA ALA A 134 -2.42 14.42 -0.78
C ALA A 134 -3.88 14.33 -0.31
N GLY A 135 -4.13 14.31 1.01
CA GLY A 135 -5.47 14.25 1.59
C GLY A 135 -6.06 12.84 1.70
N VAL A 136 -5.26 11.78 1.62
CA VAL A 136 -5.75 10.42 1.89
C VAL A 136 -6.08 10.30 3.40
N PRO A 137 -7.26 9.80 3.77
CA PRO A 137 -7.61 9.57 5.17
C PRO A 137 -6.55 8.74 5.90
N LYS A 138 -6.17 9.18 7.11
CA LYS A 138 -5.11 8.54 7.91
C LYS A 138 -5.32 7.03 8.11
N ALA A 139 -6.56 6.61 8.32
CA ALA A 139 -6.90 5.19 8.48
C ALA A 139 -6.66 4.38 7.21
N GLN A 140 -7.05 4.92 6.05
CA GLN A 140 -6.81 4.30 4.74
C GLN A 140 -5.31 4.20 4.43
N ALA A 141 -4.56 5.29 4.64
CA ALA A 141 -3.10 5.29 4.46
C ALA A 141 -2.43 4.25 5.37
N LYS A 142 -2.77 4.25 6.68
CA LYS A 142 -2.24 3.25 7.62
C LYS A 142 -2.53 1.82 7.17
N LYS A 143 -3.77 1.53 6.74
CA LYS A 143 -4.12 0.20 6.25
C LYS A 143 -3.30 -0.18 5.02
N ALA A 144 -3.17 0.72 4.04
CA ALA A 144 -2.40 0.46 2.82
C ALA A 144 -0.93 0.19 3.11
N LEU A 145 -0.28 0.98 3.97
CA LEU A 145 1.11 0.77 4.35
C LEU A 145 1.29 -0.49 5.20
N ASN A 146 0.37 -0.80 6.14
CA ASN A 146 0.44 -2.03 6.92
C ASN A 146 0.30 -3.29 6.05
N ASP A 147 -0.62 -3.29 5.09
CA ASP A 147 -0.79 -4.39 4.16
C ASP A 147 0.45 -4.50 3.26
N SER A 148 0.99 -3.38 2.76
CA SER A 148 2.25 -3.35 2.02
C SER A 148 3.41 -3.94 2.84
N TYR A 149 3.53 -3.59 4.12
CA TYR A 149 4.58 -4.13 5.00
C TYR A 149 4.51 -5.66 5.04
N LYS A 150 3.33 -6.23 5.30
CA LYS A 150 3.13 -7.68 5.31
C LYS A 150 3.52 -8.34 3.99
N TYR A 151 3.17 -7.70 2.86
CA TYR A 151 3.53 -8.19 1.54
C TYR A 151 5.06 -8.21 1.34
N PHE A 152 5.75 -7.11 1.64
CA PHE A 152 7.20 -7.06 1.48
C PHE A 152 7.91 -8.00 2.47
N ASP A 153 7.45 -8.08 3.71
CA ASP A 153 7.96 -9.01 4.71
C ASP A 153 7.84 -10.48 4.26
N SER A 154 6.75 -10.83 3.56
CA SER A 154 6.56 -12.18 2.99
C SER A 154 7.60 -12.57 1.93
N ILE A 155 8.28 -11.60 1.32
CA ILE A 155 9.35 -11.81 0.33
C ILE A 155 10.75 -11.47 0.87
N ARG A 156 10.89 -11.28 2.20
CA ARG A 156 12.15 -10.96 2.88
C ARG A 156 13.26 -11.96 2.61
N ASN A 157 12.97 -13.26 2.65
CA ASN A 157 13.99 -14.30 2.46
C ASN A 157 14.69 -14.21 1.10
N ALA A 158 13.98 -13.76 0.05
CA ALA A 158 14.55 -13.54 -1.28
C ALA A 158 15.44 -12.26 -1.36
N ASN A 159 15.49 -11.47 -0.30
CA ASN A 159 16.11 -10.15 -0.25
C ASN A 159 17.08 -9.98 0.94
N ILE A 160 17.55 -11.06 1.58
CA ILE A 160 18.38 -10.99 2.80
C ILE A 160 19.68 -10.18 2.63
N ASN A 161 20.26 -10.18 1.42
CA ASN A 161 21.48 -9.44 1.09
C ASN A 161 21.20 -8.21 0.19
N ASN A 162 19.94 -7.80 0.08
CA ASN A 162 19.56 -6.69 -0.77
C ASN A 162 19.72 -5.36 -0.01
N PRO A 163 20.63 -4.46 -0.43
CA PRO A 163 20.88 -3.21 0.27
C PRO A 163 19.69 -2.25 0.28
N PHE A 164 18.69 -2.46 -0.59
CA PHE A 164 17.47 -1.66 -0.62
C PHE A 164 16.37 -2.25 0.28
N PHE A 165 16.53 -3.45 0.82
CA PHE A 165 15.53 -4.13 1.64
C PHE A 165 15.93 -4.08 3.13
N ASP A 166 15.50 -3.03 3.83
CA ASP A 166 15.84 -2.72 5.24
C ASP A 166 14.61 -2.71 6.17
N LEU A 167 13.64 -3.57 5.86
CA LEU A 167 12.47 -3.83 6.72
C LEU A 167 12.80 -4.66 7.95
#